data_AF-A0A524DJB6-F1
#
_entry.id   AF-A0A524DJB6-F1
#
_cell.length_a   1.000
_cell.length_b   1.000
_cell.length_c   1.000
_cell.angle_alpha   90.00
_cell.angle_beta   90.00
_cell.angle_gamma   90.00
#
_symmetry.space_group_name_H-M   'P 1'
#
loop_
_entity.id
_entity.type
_entity.pdbx_description
1 polymer ?
#
loop_
_entity_poly.entity_id
_entity_poly.type
_entity_poly.pdbx_seq_one_letter_code
_entity_poly.pdbx_strand_id
1 'polypeptide(L)'
;MKEVSKKDELFFYGRHFQTLDGLWMIETEKEIGFKDALDIDLKVWIRLLKIILRRTKRYLNLKENNIESFFKILCFRWKIEGWNFELRKDGTLIARLCPYQAAMQRNPERHNRIKAICKDMCIPFYKKIAEEFNQHIEIKREKFNGLGDEYCDFQFYFKGKKFIPSPDLFDFNPNIDDKIFYFKHNFFTMDGLWIIEVENKTDWSTALKIDIEVWQRLYKILFRRVKRYLDIEGDTLQDLVKVLSFCWSCEGYEYGIKKNEPKEAIMHITKCPYEAAMQRNPERHQKIEDICKKMCIPFYEPALKKFNPNINLERKNFLGTGDEYCGFYFTLD
;
A
#
# COMPACT_ATOMS: atom_id res chain seq x y z
N MET A 1 -15.08 1.06 -20.33
CA MET A 1 -14.35 0.68 -19.10
C MET A 1 -15.00 -0.56 -18.50
N LYS A 2 -14.23 -1.45 -17.88
CA LYS A 2 -14.82 -2.59 -17.16
C LYS A 2 -15.46 -2.10 -15.86
N GLU A 3 -16.69 -2.50 -15.60
CA GLU A 3 -17.34 -2.30 -14.30
C GLU A 3 -16.63 -3.14 -13.23
N VAL A 4 -16.33 -2.53 -12.09
CA VAL A 4 -15.66 -3.17 -10.95
C VAL A 4 -16.60 -3.26 -9.77
N SER A 5 -16.78 -4.47 -9.25
CA SER A 5 -17.57 -4.70 -8.05
C SER A 5 -16.77 -4.38 -6.78
N LYS A 6 -17.47 -4.22 -5.66
CA LYS A 6 -16.82 -4.12 -4.32
C LYS A 6 -15.88 -5.29 -4.04
N LYS A 7 -16.23 -6.51 -4.48
CA LYS A 7 -15.39 -7.70 -4.31
C LYS A 7 -14.09 -7.56 -5.11
N ASP A 8 -14.16 -7.02 -6.32
CA ASP A 8 -13.00 -6.76 -7.18
C ASP A 8 -12.07 -5.72 -6.54
N GLU A 9 -12.64 -4.63 -6.03
CA GLU A 9 -11.87 -3.59 -5.32
C GLU A 9 -11.18 -4.16 -4.07
N LEU A 10 -11.91 -4.92 -3.25
CA LEU A 10 -11.32 -5.54 -2.05
C LEU A 10 -10.23 -6.56 -2.42
N PHE A 11 -10.45 -7.35 -3.48
CA PHE A 11 -9.43 -8.26 -3.99
C PHE A 11 -8.19 -7.48 -4.44
N PHE A 12 -8.36 -6.42 -5.23
CA PHE A 12 -7.24 -5.63 -5.74
C PHE A 12 -6.52 -4.90 -4.61
N TYR A 13 -7.19 -4.02 -3.88
CA TYR A 13 -6.53 -3.19 -2.87
C TYR A 13 -6.12 -4.00 -1.63
N GLY A 14 -7.00 -4.85 -1.11
CA GLY A 14 -6.73 -5.60 0.13
C GLY A 14 -5.61 -6.62 0.00
N ARG A 15 -5.50 -7.32 -1.14
CA ARG A 15 -4.44 -8.33 -1.33
C ARG A 15 -3.09 -7.74 -1.68
N HIS A 16 -3.06 -6.51 -2.20
CA HIS A 16 -1.84 -5.90 -2.70
C HIS A 16 -1.28 -4.83 -1.76
N PHE A 17 -2.06 -4.29 -0.81
CA PHE A 17 -1.62 -3.24 0.10
C PHE A 17 -0.33 -3.59 0.86
N GLN A 18 -0.33 -4.68 1.63
CA GLN A 18 0.87 -5.16 2.32
C GLN A 18 1.95 -5.70 1.38
N THR A 19 1.57 -6.12 0.16
CA THR A 19 2.55 -6.57 -0.85
C THR A 19 3.35 -5.39 -1.36
N LEU A 20 2.69 -4.28 -1.68
CA LEU A 20 3.32 -3.05 -2.15
C LEU A 20 4.26 -2.47 -1.09
N ASP A 21 3.81 -2.37 0.16
CA ASP A 21 4.65 -1.92 1.28
C ASP A 21 5.91 -2.78 1.46
N GLY A 22 5.74 -4.10 1.46
CA GLY A 22 6.86 -5.04 1.56
C GLY A 22 7.83 -4.95 0.37
N LEU A 23 7.34 -4.67 -0.83
CA LEU A 23 8.20 -4.46 -2.01
C LEU A 23 9.00 -3.17 -1.87
N TRP A 24 8.36 -2.07 -1.45
CA TRP A 24 9.03 -0.80 -1.16
C TRP A 24 10.17 -0.97 -0.17
N MET A 25 9.92 -1.63 0.96
CA MET A 25 10.96 -1.90 1.96
C MET A 25 12.11 -2.73 1.38
N ILE A 26 11.82 -3.74 0.55
CA ILE A 26 12.85 -4.63 -0.02
C ILE A 26 13.71 -3.90 -1.07
N GLU A 27 13.11 -3.17 -2.01
CA GLU A 27 13.88 -2.48 -3.06
C GLU A 27 14.66 -1.30 -2.46
N THR A 28 14.08 -0.56 -1.52
CA THR A 28 14.80 0.50 -0.79
C THR A 28 15.98 -0.09 0.00
N GLU A 29 15.80 -1.23 0.69
CA GLU A 29 16.89 -1.90 1.41
C GLU A 29 18.04 -2.31 0.47
N LYS A 30 17.74 -2.77 -0.74
CA LYS A 30 18.79 -3.15 -1.71
C LYS A 30 19.58 -1.94 -2.21
N GLU A 31 18.90 -0.83 -2.47
CA GLU A 31 19.55 0.33 -3.08
C GLU A 31 20.40 1.10 -2.06
N ILE A 32 19.89 1.33 -0.85
CA ILE A 32 20.53 2.22 0.13
C ILE A 32 20.79 1.57 1.49
N GLY A 33 20.55 0.27 1.62
CA GLY A 33 20.82 -0.49 2.83
C GLY A 33 19.68 -0.48 3.86
N PHE A 34 19.67 -1.52 4.70
CA PHE A 34 18.58 -1.79 5.64
C PHE A 34 18.32 -0.66 6.65
N LYS A 35 19.39 -0.03 7.17
CA LYS A 35 19.25 1.01 8.19
C LYS A 35 18.49 2.22 7.65
N ASP A 36 18.82 2.69 6.46
CA ASP A 36 18.18 3.84 5.85
C ASP A 36 16.78 3.50 5.33
N ALA A 37 16.59 2.29 4.78
CA ALA A 37 15.26 1.79 4.44
C ALA A 37 14.33 1.73 5.66
N LEU A 38 14.82 1.29 6.83
CA LEU A 38 14.04 1.22 8.06
C LEU A 38 13.68 2.62 8.62
N ASP A 39 14.60 3.60 8.50
CA ASP A 39 14.34 5.00 8.87
C ASP A 39 13.26 5.63 7.96
N ILE A 40 13.33 5.36 6.65
CA ILE A 40 12.29 5.76 5.69
C ILE A 40 10.96 5.10 6.05
N ASP A 41 10.94 3.78 6.27
CA ASP A 41 9.74 3.02 6.58
C ASP A 41 9.05 3.55 7.85
N LEU A 42 9.83 3.87 8.90
CA LEU A 42 9.30 4.55 10.10
C LEU A 42 8.63 5.88 9.76
N LYS A 43 9.27 6.74 8.96
CA LYS A 43 8.72 8.05 8.56
C LYS A 43 7.45 7.90 7.72
N VAL A 44 7.46 6.98 6.76
CA VAL A 44 6.29 6.65 5.92
C VAL A 44 5.13 6.21 6.79
N TRP A 45 5.32 5.24 7.68
CA TRP A 45 4.25 4.75 8.54
C TRP A 45 3.75 5.80 9.54
N ILE A 46 4.62 6.63 10.12
CA ILE A 46 4.18 7.76 10.96
C ILE A 46 3.25 8.68 10.16
N ARG A 47 3.67 9.12 8.96
CA ARG A 47 2.85 10.02 8.14
C ARG A 47 1.55 9.34 7.68
N LEU A 48 1.63 8.10 7.25
CA LEU A 48 0.49 7.32 6.79
C LEU A 48 -0.52 7.10 7.93
N LEU A 49 -0.08 6.72 9.13
CA LEU A 49 -0.99 6.50 10.24
C LEU A 49 -1.66 7.80 10.70
N LYS A 50 -0.99 8.96 10.65
CA LYS A 50 -1.66 10.27 10.87
C LYS A 50 -2.80 10.50 9.87
N ILE A 51 -2.59 10.14 8.60
CA ILE A 51 -3.62 10.25 7.56
C ILE A 51 -4.75 9.26 7.82
N ILE A 52 -4.43 8.00 8.13
CA ILE A 52 -5.39 6.95 8.48
C ILE A 52 -6.23 7.38 9.68
N LEU A 53 -5.61 7.87 10.76
CA LEU A 53 -6.32 8.33 11.96
C LEU A 53 -7.34 9.41 11.61
N ARG A 54 -6.96 10.43 10.83
CA ARG A 54 -7.89 11.48 10.38
C ARG A 54 -9.02 10.96 9.50
N ARG A 55 -8.71 10.07 8.54
CA ARG A 55 -9.70 9.47 7.63
C ARG A 55 -10.69 8.60 8.39
N THR A 56 -10.19 7.67 9.21
CA THR A 56 -11.01 6.75 10.00
C THR A 56 -11.82 7.48 11.07
N LYS A 57 -11.26 8.51 11.71
CA LYS A 57 -12.00 9.39 12.63
C LYS A 57 -13.26 9.96 11.95
N ARG A 58 -13.11 10.50 10.73
CA ARG A 58 -14.25 11.03 9.94
C ARG A 58 -15.23 9.93 9.54
N TYR A 59 -14.71 8.79 9.05
CA TYR A 59 -15.53 7.65 8.62
C TYR A 59 -16.37 7.06 9.75
N LEU A 60 -15.80 6.93 10.96
CA LEU A 60 -16.49 6.46 12.15
C LEU A 60 -17.28 7.57 12.89
N ASN A 61 -17.34 8.77 12.31
CA ASN A 61 -18.01 9.95 12.88
C ASN A 61 -17.58 10.31 14.31
N LEU A 62 -16.31 10.10 14.64
CA LEU A 62 -15.74 10.42 15.96
C LEU A 62 -15.41 11.92 16.00
N LYS A 63 -15.91 12.65 17.00
CA LYS A 63 -15.76 14.11 17.07
C LYS A 63 -14.51 14.54 17.83
N GLU A 64 -14.17 13.83 18.90
CA GLU A 64 -13.10 14.21 19.81
C GLU A 64 -11.77 13.53 19.49
N ASN A 65 -10.67 14.11 19.97
CA ASN A 65 -9.35 13.46 20.00
C ASN A 65 -9.10 12.89 21.40
N ASN A 66 -10.04 12.10 21.94
CA ASN A 66 -9.91 11.48 23.25
C ASN A 66 -9.33 10.05 23.14
N ILE A 67 -9.00 9.44 24.28
CA ILE A 67 -8.38 8.10 24.31
C ILE A 67 -9.30 7.01 23.75
N GLU A 68 -10.62 7.13 23.94
CA GLU A 68 -11.59 6.19 23.37
C GLU A 68 -11.61 6.22 21.85
N SER A 69 -11.59 7.42 21.26
CA SER A 69 -11.53 7.61 19.81
C SER A 69 -10.24 7.05 19.24
N PHE A 70 -9.11 7.30 19.90
CA PHE A 70 -7.81 6.75 19.50
C PHE A 70 -7.82 5.21 19.54
N PHE A 71 -8.28 4.64 20.66
CA PHE A 71 -8.36 3.20 20.87
C PHE A 71 -9.28 2.52 19.84
N LYS A 72 -10.46 3.10 19.57
CA LYS A 72 -11.43 2.60 18.60
C LYS A 72 -10.86 2.60 17.18
N ILE A 73 -10.16 3.66 16.78
CA ILE A 73 -9.53 3.73 15.45
C ILE A 73 -8.40 2.70 15.33
N LEU A 74 -7.57 2.53 16.36
CA LEU A 74 -6.51 1.51 16.35
C LEU A 74 -7.09 0.09 16.23
N CYS A 75 -8.11 -0.23 17.02
CA CYS A 75 -8.78 -1.52 16.94
C CYS A 75 -9.43 -1.75 15.57
N PHE A 76 -10.12 -0.74 15.02
CA PHE A 76 -10.68 -0.78 13.66
C PHE A 76 -9.62 -1.13 12.62
N ARG A 77 -8.49 -0.42 12.65
CA ARG A 77 -7.35 -0.67 11.76
C ARG A 77 -6.83 -2.10 11.91
N TRP A 78 -6.50 -2.51 13.13
CA TRP A 78 -5.90 -3.82 13.38
C TRP A 78 -6.79 -4.97 12.95
N LYS A 79 -8.12 -4.85 13.14
CA LYS A 79 -9.07 -5.85 12.63
C LYS A 79 -9.11 -5.90 11.10
N ILE A 80 -9.09 -4.75 10.42
CA ILE A 80 -9.05 -4.70 8.95
C ILE A 80 -7.76 -5.30 8.41
N GLU A 81 -6.64 -5.00 9.03
CA GLU A 81 -5.32 -5.54 8.65
C GLU A 81 -5.14 -7.01 9.05
N GLY A 82 -6.09 -7.60 9.78
CA GLY A 82 -6.08 -9.00 10.17
C GLY A 82 -5.11 -9.34 11.31
N TRP A 83 -4.84 -8.38 12.20
CA TRP A 83 -4.04 -8.64 13.39
C TRP A 83 -4.75 -9.66 14.29
N ASN A 84 -3.98 -10.57 14.89
CA ASN A 84 -4.49 -11.47 15.92
C ASN A 84 -4.22 -10.84 17.30
N PHE A 85 -5.26 -10.22 17.88
CA PHE A 85 -5.16 -9.56 19.16
C PHE A 85 -6.42 -9.73 20.03
N GLU A 86 -6.23 -9.67 21.34
CA GLU A 86 -7.26 -9.79 22.37
C GLU A 86 -7.17 -8.62 23.36
N LEU A 87 -8.30 -8.24 23.95
CA LEU A 87 -8.39 -7.25 25.02
C LEU A 87 -8.51 -7.98 26.37
N ARG A 88 -7.57 -7.72 27.29
CA ARG A 88 -7.63 -8.21 28.66
C ARG A 88 -8.54 -7.35 29.53
N LYS A 89 -9.03 -7.92 30.64
CA LYS A 89 -9.89 -7.25 31.63
C LYS A 89 -9.26 -5.99 32.22
N ASP A 90 -7.93 -5.91 32.26
CA ASP A 90 -7.18 -4.78 32.77
C ASP A 90 -6.96 -3.66 31.74
N GLY A 91 -7.55 -3.79 30.54
CA GLY A 91 -7.46 -2.82 29.44
C GLY A 91 -6.25 -2.99 28.52
N THR A 92 -5.42 -4.02 28.73
CA THR A 92 -4.25 -4.28 27.91
C THR A 92 -4.64 -4.99 26.60
N LEU A 93 -4.20 -4.47 25.45
CA LEU A 93 -4.29 -5.21 24.17
C LEU A 93 -3.08 -6.12 24.01
N ILE A 94 -3.34 -7.37 23.67
CA ILE A 94 -2.31 -8.40 23.48
C ILE A 94 -2.35 -8.86 22.03
N ALA A 95 -1.27 -8.65 21.29
CA ALA A 95 -1.08 -9.21 19.96
C ALA A 95 -0.19 -10.45 20.06
N ARG A 96 -0.78 -11.65 19.96
CA ARG A 96 -0.07 -12.93 20.12
C ARG A 96 0.90 -13.22 18.97
N LEU A 97 0.57 -12.75 17.78
CA LEU A 97 1.47 -12.78 16.65
C LEU A 97 1.47 -11.41 15.99
N CYS A 98 2.55 -10.65 16.21
CA CYS A 98 2.73 -9.36 15.57
C CYS A 98 2.91 -9.56 14.05
N PRO A 99 2.27 -8.76 13.19
CA PRO A 99 2.37 -8.95 11.74
C PRO A 99 3.80 -8.84 11.20
N TYR A 100 4.66 -8.04 11.83
CA TYR A 100 6.08 -7.97 11.47
C TYR A 100 6.78 -9.31 11.74
N GLN A 101 6.53 -9.94 12.89
CA GLN A 101 7.08 -11.26 13.20
C GLN A 101 6.54 -12.31 12.23
N ALA A 102 5.24 -12.30 11.93
CA ALA A 102 4.64 -13.20 10.94
C ALA A 102 5.24 -13.00 9.52
N ALA A 103 5.59 -11.77 9.16
CA ALA A 103 6.26 -11.48 7.90
C ALA A 103 7.70 -12.05 7.88
N MET A 104 8.45 -11.89 8.97
CA MET A 104 9.82 -12.42 9.08
C MET A 104 9.85 -13.96 9.16
N GLN A 105 8.88 -14.59 9.81
CA GLN A 105 8.77 -16.06 9.83
C GLN A 105 8.52 -16.66 8.43
N ARG A 106 7.82 -15.94 7.56
CA ARG A 106 7.60 -16.34 6.15
C ARG A 106 8.82 -16.11 5.25
N ASN A 107 9.82 -15.36 5.74
CA ASN A 107 11.04 -15.00 5.01
C ASN A 107 12.25 -15.22 5.95
N PRO A 108 12.62 -16.50 6.23
CA PRO A 108 13.60 -16.84 7.26
C PRO A 108 14.96 -16.15 7.09
N GLU A 109 15.35 -15.84 5.86
CA GLU A 109 16.57 -15.10 5.53
C GLU A 109 16.60 -13.67 6.10
N ARG A 110 15.43 -13.12 6.45
CA ARG A 110 15.26 -11.79 7.05
C ARG A 110 14.96 -11.85 8.55
N HIS A 111 14.95 -13.03 9.18
CA HIS A 111 14.56 -13.17 10.59
C HIS A 111 15.38 -12.26 11.51
N ASN A 112 16.67 -12.09 11.26
CA ASN A 112 17.56 -11.22 12.03
C ASN A 112 17.13 -9.74 12.03
N ARG A 113 16.27 -9.30 11.10
CA ARG A 113 15.78 -7.91 11.02
C ARG A 113 14.71 -7.59 12.06
N ILE A 114 14.02 -8.60 12.61
CA ILE A 114 12.86 -8.35 13.49
C ILE A 114 13.23 -7.51 14.73
N LYS A 115 14.41 -7.73 15.30
CA LYS A 115 14.85 -7.00 16.50
C LYS A 115 14.92 -5.50 16.24
N ALA A 116 15.48 -5.10 15.09
CA ALA A 116 15.56 -3.71 14.67
C ALA A 116 14.17 -3.15 14.32
N ILE A 117 13.35 -3.88 13.58
CA ILE A 117 11.96 -3.47 13.28
C ILE A 117 11.18 -3.22 14.57
N CYS A 118 11.32 -4.08 15.58
CA CYS A 118 10.62 -3.91 16.84
C CYS A 118 11.13 -2.69 17.61
N LYS A 119 12.46 -2.59 17.79
CA LYS A 119 13.10 -1.57 18.62
C LYS A 119 13.08 -0.19 17.99
N ASP A 120 13.49 -0.12 16.72
CA ASP A 120 13.84 1.13 16.05
C ASP A 120 12.69 1.69 15.20
N MET A 121 11.63 0.90 14.97
CA MET A 121 10.44 1.35 14.25
C MET A 121 9.16 1.19 15.07
N CYS A 122 8.75 -0.03 15.42
CA CYS A 122 7.42 -0.29 16.00
C CYS A 122 7.20 0.47 17.32
N ILE A 123 8.19 0.49 18.22
CA ILE A 123 8.14 1.23 19.48
C ILE A 123 8.02 2.75 19.25
N PRO A 124 8.97 3.42 18.56
CA PRO A 124 8.89 4.85 18.35
C PRO A 124 7.66 5.27 17.55
N PHE A 125 7.22 4.44 16.59
CA PHE A 125 6.02 4.66 15.79
C PHE A 125 4.76 4.86 16.65
N TYR A 126 4.41 3.87 17.48
CA TYR A 126 3.19 3.96 18.29
C TYR A 126 3.27 5.07 19.34
N LYS A 127 4.46 5.30 19.92
CA LYS A 127 4.68 6.41 20.85
C LYS A 127 4.40 7.76 20.18
N LYS A 128 5.01 8.00 19.01
CA LYS A 128 4.86 9.25 18.26
C LYS A 128 3.42 9.50 17.84
N ILE A 129 2.74 8.44 17.40
CA ILE A 129 1.35 8.53 16.93
C ILE A 129 0.37 8.84 18.06
N ALA A 130 0.55 8.26 19.25
CA ALA A 130 -0.26 8.58 20.41
C ALA A 130 -0.11 10.05 20.81
N GLU A 131 1.14 10.51 20.94
CA GLU A 131 1.49 11.88 21.30
C GLU A 131 0.88 12.91 20.34
N GLU A 132 0.99 12.66 19.03
CA GLU A 132 0.46 13.58 18.01
C GLU A 132 -1.06 13.55 17.87
N PHE A 133 -1.71 12.44 18.22
CA PHE A 133 -3.17 12.38 18.24
C PHE A 133 -3.73 13.16 19.44
N ASN A 134 -3.13 12.97 20.61
CA ASN A 134 -3.38 13.74 21.83
C ASN A 134 -2.20 13.60 22.79
N GLN A 135 -1.57 14.72 23.15
CA GLN A 135 -0.39 14.79 24.03
C GLN A 135 -0.59 14.18 25.44
N HIS A 136 -1.83 13.93 25.85
CA HIS A 136 -2.16 13.31 27.13
C HIS A 136 -2.34 11.78 27.04
N ILE A 137 -2.30 11.20 25.84
CA ILE A 137 -2.33 9.75 25.62
C ILE A 137 -0.90 9.23 25.65
N GLU A 138 -0.69 8.18 26.43
CA GLU A 138 0.56 7.43 26.46
C GLU A 138 0.28 5.96 26.17
N ILE A 139 1.15 5.35 25.34
CA ILE A 139 1.17 3.90 25.14
C ILE A 139 2.43 3.35 25.80
N LYS A 140 2.25 2.46 26.77
CA LYS A 140 3.32 1.67 27.37
C LYS A 140 3.28 0.25 26.84
N ARG A 141 4.47 -0.32 26.68
CA ARG A 141 4.69 -1.69 26.20
C ARG A 141 5.82 -2.29 27.01
N GLU A 142 5.62 -3.48 27.52
CA GLU A 142 6.58 -4.25 28.32
C GLU A 142 6.97 -5.56 27.63
N LYS A 143 6.12 -6.04 26.72
CA LYS A 143 6.26 -7.30 26.00
C LYS A 143 6.37 -7.05 24.51
N PHE A 144 7.36 -7.68 23.89
CA PHE A 144 7.72 -7.47 22.50
C PHE A 144 8.03 -8.80 21.81
N ASN A 145 7.08 -9.27 21.01
CA ASN A 145 7.24 -10.52 20.28
C ASN A 145 8.50 -10.55 19.40
N GLY A 146 8.83 -9.42 18.77
CA GLY A 146 10.05 -9.27 17.98
C GLY A 146 11.36 -9.18 18.76
N LEU A 147 11.31 -9.13 20.09
CA LEU A 147 12.47 -9.12 20.99
C LEU A 147 12.56 -10.40 21.85
N GLY A 148 11.72 -11.40 21.58
CA GLY A 148 11.77 -12.71 22.21
C GLY A 148 10.63 -13.02 23.19
N ASP A 149 9.71 -12.09 23.45
CA ASP A 149 8.51 -12.40 24.23
C ASP A 149 7.49 -13.21 23.41
N GLU A 150 6.56 -13.87 24.09
CA GLU A 150 5.50 -14.64 23.43
C GLU A 150 4.47 -13.77 22.70
N TYR A 151 4.34 -12.49 23.08
CA TYR A 151 3.35 -11.57 22.52
C TYR A 151 3.84 -10.12 22.60
N CYS A 152 3.17 -9.23 21.88
CA CYS A 152 3.27 -7.79 22.09
C CYS A 152 2.13 -7.32 22.98
N ASP A 153 2.41 -6.51 23.99
CA ASP A 153 1.38 -5.80 24.76
C ASP A 153 1.29 -4.32 24.36
N PHE A 154 0.12 -3.74 24.59
CA PHE A 154 -0.16 -2.32 24.45
C PHE A 154 -1.07 -1.89 25.60
N GLN A 155 -0.51 -1.07 26.48
CA GLN A 155 -1.19 -0.51 27.64
C GLN A 155 -1.41 0.99 27.41
N PHE A 156 -2.64 1.45 27.52
CA PHE A 156 -3.01 2.83 27.21
C PHE A 156 -3.25 3.62 28.49
N TYR A 157 -2.75 4.86 28.53
CA TYR A 157 -2.92 5.77 29.67
C TYR A 157 -3.42 7.13 29.18
N PHE A 158 -4.28 7.77 29.96
CA PHE A 158 -4.72 9.15 29.74
C PHE A 158 -4.46 9.98 30.99
N LYS A 159 -3.65 11.05 30.86
CA LYS A 159 -3.24 11.90 31.99
C LYS A 159 -2.70 11.08 33.18
N GLY A 160 -1.88 10.08 32.88
CA GLY A 160 -1.23 9.20 33.86
C GLY A 160 -2.11 8.06 34.42
N LYS A 161 -3.41 8.02 34.10
CA LYS A 161 -4.32 6.94 34.55
C LYS A 161 -4.45 5.86 33.49
N LYS A 162 -4.36 4.58 33.89
CA LYS A 162 -4.56 3.45 32.98
C LYS A 162 -6.00 3.49 32.44
N PHE A 163 -6.13 3.39 31.13
CA PHE A 163 -7.41 3.36 30.45
C PHE A 163 -7.93 1.93 30.38
N ILE A 164 -9.17 1.74 30.83
CA ILE A 164 -9.90 0.48 30.77
C ILE A 164 -11.05 0.71 29.78
N PRO A 165 -10.93 0.25 28.52
CA PRO A 165 -11.97 0.42 27.53
C PRO A 165 -13.22 -0.37 27.92
N SER A 166 -14.38 0.23 27.66
CA SER A 166 -15.65 -0.50 27.72
C SER A 166 -15.69 -1.60 26.62
N PRO A 167 -16.29 -2.78 26.86
CA PRO A 167 -16.29 -3.89 25.91
C PRO A 167 -16.81 -3.54 24.51
N ASP A 168 -17.77 -2.63 24.41
CA ASP A 168 -18.36 -2.17 23.15
C ASP A 168 -17.37 -1.41 22.25
N LEU A 169 -16.32 -0.79 22.80
CA LEU A 169 -15.24 -0.18 22.01
C LEU A 169 -14.45 -1.22 21.21
N PHE A 170 -14.52 -2.49 21.62
CA PHE A 170 -13.88 -3.62 20.96
C PHE A 170 -14.87 -4.44 20.12
N ASP A 171 -16.18 -4.27 20.30
CA ASP A 171 -17.20 -5.08 19.63
C ASP A 171 -17.58 -4.52 18.25
N PHE A 172 -16.67 -4.70 17.31
CA PHE A 172 -16.87 -4.33 15.91
C PHE A 172 -16.24 -5.36 14.97
N ASN A 173 -16.98 -5.79 13.94
CA ASN A 173 -16.47 -6.69 12.91
C ASN A 173 -16.48 -5.97 11.55
N PRO A 174 -15.30 -5.63 10.97
CA PRO A 174 -15.25 -4.86 9.72
C PRO A 174 -15.92 -5.60 8.56
N ASN A 175 -16.87 -4.93 7.91
CA ASN A 175 -17.52 -5.43 6.71
C ASN A 175 -16.69 -5.12 5.44
N ILE A 176 -17.22 -5.44 4.26
CA ILE A 176 -16.51 -5.22 2.99
C ILE A 176 -16.26 -3.73 2.71
N ASP A 177 -17.21 -2.85 3.04
CA ASP A 177 -17.10 -1.41 2.81
C ASP A 177 -16.04 -0.79 3.71
N ASP A 178 -15.95 -1.23 4.96
CA ASP A 178 -14.90 -0.81 5.89
C ASP A 178 -13.51 -1.16 5.35
N LYS A 179 -13.35 -2.39 4.84
CA LYS A 179 -12.08 -2.86 4.28
C LYS A 179 -11.73 -2.12 2.99
N ILE A 180 -12.68 -1.89 2.09
CA ILE A 180 -12.47 -1.10 0.87
C ILE A 180 -12.09 0.32 1.23
N PHE A 181 -12.85 0.96 2.13
CA PHE A 181 -12.55 2.30 2.63
C PHE A 181 -11.10 2.38 3.10
N TYR A 182 -10.67 1.43 3.93
CA TYR A 182 -9.31 1.41 4.45
C TYR A 182 -8.26 1.16 3.36
N PHE A 183 -8.36 0.06 2.61
CA PHE A 183 -7.29 -0.31 1.68
C PHE A 183 -7.22 0.64 0.49
N LYS A 184 -8.35 0.95 -0.17
CA LYS A 184 -8.38 1.79 -1.38
C LYS A 184 -7.85 3.20 -1.11
N HIS A 185 -8.29 3.85 -0.04
CA HIS A 185 -7.90 5.22 0.23
C HIS A 185 -6.43 5.34 0.66
N ASN A 186 -5.87 4.29 1.27
CA ASN A 186 -4.50 4.33 1.79
C ASN A 186 -3.47 3.76 0.80
N PHE A 187 -3.88 2.96 -0.20
CA PHE A 187 -2.98 2.30 -1.14
C PHE A 187 -2.02 3.27 -1.86
N PHE A 188 -2.56 4.19 -2.66
CA PHE A 188 -1.74 5.17 -3.37
C PHE A 188 -1.15 6.26 -2.45
N THR A 189 -1.76 6.47 -1.28
CA THR A 189 -1.17 7.39 -0.29
C THR A 189 0.13 6.82 0.28
N MET A 190 0.15 5.53 0.60
CA MET A 190 1.34 4.83 1.07
C MET A 190 2.43 4.84 0.00
N ASP A 191 2.08 4.50 -1.23
CA ASP A 191 2.98 4.54 -2.38
C ASP A 191 3.65 5.91 -2.59
N GLY A 192 2.84 6.97 -2.65
CA GLY A 192 3.35 8.33 -2.79
C GLY A 192 4.20 8.79 -1.60
N LEU A 193 3.90 8.34 -0.38
CA LEU A 193 4.73 8.65 0.79
C LEU A 193 6.10 7.96 0.72
N TRP A 194 6.17 6.72 0.24
CA TRP A 194 7.44 6.04 0.01
C TRP A 194 8.32 6.81 -0.97
N ILE A 195 7.78 7.20 -2.13
CA ILE A 195 8.50 8.05 -3.10
C ILE A 195 9.06 9.31 -2.45
N ILE A 196 8.22 10.03 -1.71
CA ILE A 196 8.60 11.29 -1.09
C ILE A 196 9.72 11.08 -0.07
N GLU A 197 9.63 10.08 0.79
CA GLU A 197 10.62 9.86 1.84
C GLU A 197 11.94 9.28 1.30
N VAL A 198 11.90 8.43 0.27
CA VAL A 198 13.09 7.98 -0.44
C VAL A 198 13.79 9.15 -1.12
N GLU A 199 13.03 9.98 -1.85
CA GLU A 199 13.58 11.18 -2.51
C GLU A 199 14.21 12.14 -1.49
N ASN A 200 13.54 12.41 -0.36
CA ASN A 200 14.06 13.28 0.69
C ASN A 200 15.38 12.76 1.30
N LYS A 201 15.55 11.44 1.34
CA LYS A 201 16.76 10.80 1.87
C LYS A 201 17.89 10.72 0.84
N THR A 202 17.53 10.68 -0.45
CA THR A 202 18.43 10.44 -1.57
C THR A 202 18.31 11.57 -2.60
N ASP A 203 17.74 11.26 -3.76
CA ASP A 203 17.40 12.19 -4.82
C ASP A 203 16.25 11.61 -5.67
N TRP A 204 15.74 12.42 -6.61
CA TRP A 204 14.64 12.01 -7.49
C TRP A 204 15.00 10.81 -8.37
N SER A 205 16.23 10.74 -8.87
CA SER A 205 16.67 9.67 -9.77
C SER A 205 16.65 8.32 -9.07
N THR A 206 17.16 8.28 -7.83
CA THR A 206 17.20 7.09 -6.97
C THR A 206 15.78 6.67 -6.58
N ALA A 207 14.94 7.61 -6.19
CA ALA A 207 13.54 7.34 -5.87
C ALA A 207 12.77 6.76 -7.06
N LEU A 208 12.94 7.34 -8.24
CA LEU A 208 12.30 6.86 -9.48
C LEU A 208 12.79 5.47 -9.89
N LYS A 209 14.09 5.19 -9.73
CA LYS A 209 14.64 3.84 -9.99
C LYS A 209 13.97 2.80 -9.09
N ILE A 210 13.94 3.05 -7.78
CA ILE A 210 13.31 2.15 -6.80
C ILE A 210 11.82 1.98 -7.13
N ASP A 211 11.11 3.05 -7.47
CA ASP A 211 9.70 3.02 -7.86
C ASP A 211 9.44 2.06 -9.04
N ILE A 212 10.26 2.20 -10.10
CA ILE A 212 10.18 1.33 -11.28
C ILE A 212 10.36 -0.14 -10.85
N GLU A 213 11.36 -0.45 -10.03
CA GLU A 213 11.62 -1.82 -9.57
C GLU A 213 10.48 -2.38 -8.71
N VAL A 214 9.90 -1.56 -7.83
CA VAL A 214 8.73 -1.90 -7.00
C VAL A 214 7.53 -2.23 -7.88
N TRP A 215 7.18 -1.36 -8.82
CA TRP A 215 6.03 -1.56 -9.70
C TRP A 215 6.23 -2.71 -10.69
N GLN A 216 7.45 -2.93 -11.19
CA GLN A 216 7.79 -4.12 -11.99
C GLN A 216 7.48 -5.42 -11.24
N ARG A 217 7.89 -5.49 -9.96
CA ARG A 217 7.61 -6.66 -9.12
C ARG A 217 6.13 -6.77 -8.78
N LEU A 218 5.48 -5.64 -8.49
CA LEU A 218 4.05 -5.62 -8.18
C LEU A 218 3.22 -6.08 -9.39
N TYR A 219 3.48 -5.60 -10.61
CA TYR A 219 2.72 -6.00 -11.79
C TYR A 219 2.90 -7.48 -12.14
N LYS A 220 4.11 -8.06 -11.97
CA LYS A 220 4.31 -9.52 -12.07
C LYS A 220 3.40 -10.29 -11.12
N ILE A 221 3.21 -9.78 -9.90
CA ILE A 221 2.36 -10.40 -8.89
C ILE A 221 0.88 -10.17 -9.22
N LEU A 222 0.50 -8.95 -9.61
CA LEU A 222 -0.85 -8.55 -9.98
C LEU A 222 -1.34 -9.40 -11.15
N PHE A 223 -0.61 -9.46 -12.27
CA PHE A 223 -1.03 -10.21 -13.45
C PHE A 223 -1.32 -11.66 -13.12
N ARG A 224 -0.40 -12.33 -12.40
CA ARG A 224 -0.60 -13.70 -11.94
C ARG A 224 -1.84 -13.86 -11.05
N ARG A 225 -2.06 -12.94 -10.10
CA ARG A 225 -3.20 -13.01 -9.17
C ARG A 225 -4.52 -12.72 -9.88
N VAL A 226 -4.54 -11.72 -10.77
CA VAL A 226 -5.70 -11.30 -11.56
C VAL A 226 -6.09 -12.39 -12.56
N LYS A 227 -5.13 -13.02 -13.26
CA LYS A 227 -5.42 -14.20 -14.11
C LYS A 227 -6.21 -15.26 -13.34
N ARG A 228 -5.71 -15.66 -12.17
CA ARG A 228 -6.39 -16.67 -11.33
C ARG A 228 -7.74 -16.19 -10.79
N TYR A 229 -7.87 -14.91 -10.47
CA TYR A 229 -9.12 -14.35 -9.97
C TYR A 229 -10.21 -14.27 -11.05
N LEU A 230 -9.82 -14.01 -12.30
CA LEU A 230 -10.69 -13.94 -13.46
C LEU A 230 -10.82 -15.27 -14.22
N ASP A 231 -10.21 -16.33 -13.71
CA ASP A 231 -10.17 -17.66 -14.34
C ASP A 231 -9.64 -17.65 -15.78
N ILE A 232 -8.56 -16.89 -16.01
CA ILE A 232 -7.88 -16.78 -17.31
C ILE A 232 -6.70 -17.75 -17.33
N GLU A 233 -6.81 -18.80 -18.14
CA GLU A 233 -5.74 -19.77 -18.35
C GLU A 233 -4.77 -19.32 -19.45
N GLY A 234 -5.31 -18.80 -20.56
CA GLY A 234 -4.55 -18.36 -21.74
C GLY A 234 -3.64 -17.14 -21.54
N ASP A 235 -2.82 -16.88 -22.55
CA ASP A 235 -1.80 -15.82 -22.60
C ASP A 235 -1.84 -15.03 -23.92
N THR A 236 -3.02 -14.99 -24.55
CA THR A 236 -3.29 -14.23 -25.77
C THR A 236 -3.31 -12.71 -25.50
N LEU A 237 -3.24 -11.89 -26.57
CA LEU A 237 -3.44 -10.44 -26.44
C LEU A 237 -4.81 -10.10 -25.86
N GLN A 238 -5.86 -10.84 -26.21
CA GLN A 238 -7.20 -10.63 -25.67
C GLN A 238 -7.25 -10.91 -24.16
N ASP A 239 -6.51 -11.91 -23.70
CA ASP A 239 -6.39 -12.21 -22.27
C ASP A 239 -5.58 -11.15 -21.52
N LEU A 240 -4.52 -10.62 -22.13
CA LEU A 240 -3.79 -9.47 -21.60
C LEU A 240 -4.70 -8.25 -21.45
N VAL A 241 -5.50 -7.93 -22.49
CA VAL A 241 -6.44 -6.81 -22.47
C VAL A 241 -7.46 -6.96 -21.34
N LYS A 242 -7.95 -8.18 -21.04
CA LYS A 242 -8.82 -8.45 -19.89
C LYS A 242 -8.12 -8.18 -18.56
N VAL A 243 -6.88 -8.62 -18.40
CA VAL A 243 -6.07 -8.41 -17.18
C VAL A 243 -5.79 -6.93 -16.96
N LEU A 244 -5.29 -6.23 -17.98
CA LEU A 244 -5.01 -4.79 -17.93
C LEU A 244 -6.29 -3.99 -17.65
N SER A 245 -7.39 -4.32 -18.35
CA SER A 245 -8.69 -3.69 -18.11
C SER A 245 -9.14 -3.82 -16.66
N PHE A 246 -8.95 -4.99 -16.04
CA PHE A 246 -9.28 -5.18 -14.63
C PHE A 246 -8.42 -4.31 -13.72
N CYS A 247 -7.09 -4.32 -13.91
CA CYS A 247 -6.17 -3.50 -13.12
C CYS A 247 -6.50 -2.01 -13.26
N TRP A 248 -6.60 -1.51 -14.48
CA TRP A 248 -6.84 -0.10 -14.77
C TRP A 248 -8.19 0.39 -14.26
N SER A 249 -9.25 -0.42 -14.38
CA SER A 249 -10.54 -0.08 -13.77
C SER A 249 -10.46 -0.01 -12.25
N CYS A 250 -9.74 -0.95 -11.59
CA CYS A 250 -9.56 -0.90 -10.14
C CYS A 250 -8.78 0.35 -9.72
N GLU A 251 -7.69 0.65 -10.43
CA GLU A 251 -6.80 1.80 -10.18
C GLU A 251 -7.45 3.15 -10.52
N GLY A 252 -8.61 3.16 -11.18
CA GLY A 252 -9.39 4.38 -11.48
C GLY A 252 -8.96 5.10 -12.75
N TYR A 253 -8.36 4.40 -13.70
CA TYR A 253 -8.09 4.93 -15.03
C TYR A 253 -9.37 5.02 -15.87
N GLU A 254 -9.47 6.05 -16.70
CA GLU A 254 -10.43 6.07 -17.80
C GLU A 254 -9.71 5.68 -19.09
N TYR A 255 -10.21 4.64 -19.76
CA TYR A 255 -9.57 4.06 -20.92
C TYR A 255 -10.56 3.44 -21.91
N GLY A 256 -10.15 3.35 -23.17
CA GLY A 256 -10.87 2.72 -24.26
C GLY A 256 -10.01 1.69 -25.00
N ILE A 257 -10.63 0.61 -25.46
CA ILE A 257 -10.01 -0.41 -26.31
C ILE A 257 -10.32 -0.03 -27.76
N LYS A 258 -9.29 0.30 -28.53
CA LYS A 258 -9.43 0.71 -29.95
C LYS A 258 -9.27 -0.46 -30.90
N LYS A 259 -8.45 -1.44 -30.53
CA LYS A 259 -8.23 -2.68 -31.29
C LYS A 259 -8.01 -3.84 -30.32
N ASN A 260 -8.53 -5.02 -30.64
CA ASN A 260 -8.41 -6.22 -29.81
C ASN A 260 -8.46 -7.49 -30.66
N GLU A 261 -7.45 -7.66 -31.50
CA GLU A 261 -7.30 -8.76 -32.44
C GLU A 261 -6.22 -9.75 -31.95
N PRO A 262 -6.15 -10.98 -32.52
CA PRO A 262 -5.20 -12.00 -32.08
C PRO A 262 -3.72 -11.58 -32.10
N LYS A 263 -3.33 -10.71 -33.04
CA LYS A 263 -1.94 -10.25 -33.22
C LYS A 263 -1.70 -8.78 -32.88
N GLU A 264 -2.75 -8.02 -32.62
CA GLU A 264 -2.63 -6.59 -32.32
C GLU A 264 -3.75 -6.13 -31.38
N ALA A 265 -3.37 -5.42 -30.31
CA ALA A 265 -4.30 -4.74 -29.42
C ALA A 265 -3.86 -3.31 -29.16
N ILE A 266 -4.80 -2.37 -29.14
CA ILE A 266 -4.54 -0.95 -28.90
C ILE A 266 -5.48 -0.46 -27.81
N MET A 267 -4.90 0.11 -26.75
CA MET A 267 -5.65 0.69 -25.64
C MET A 267 -5.23 2.14 -25.41
N HIS A 268 -6.20 3.04 -25.26
CA HIS A 268 -5.98 4.46 -25.01
C HIS A 268 -6.45 4.80 -23.60
N ILE A 269 -5.59 5.41 -22.79
CA ILE A 269 -5.97 5.99 -21.50
C ILE A 269 -6.25 7.47 -21.72
N THR A 270 -7.44 7.94 -21.36
CA THR A 270 -7.85 9.36 -21.45
C THR A 270 -7.81 10.06 -20.09
N LYS A 271 -7.69 9.31 -19.00
CA LYS A 271 -7.44 9.85 -17.65
C LYS A 271 -6.53 8.93 -16.87
N CYS A 272 -5.40 9.48 -16.44
CA CYS A 272 -4.40 8.77 -15.66
C CYS A 272 -4.45 9.25 -14.19
N PRO A 273 -4.70 8.37 -13.20
CA PRO A 273 -4.74 8.76 -11.80
C PRO A 273 -3.39 9.28 -11.28
N TYR A 274 -2.27 8.80 -11.83
CA TYR A 274 -0.93 9.28 -11.49
C TYR A 274 -0.71 10.71 -11.97
N GLU A 275 -1.06 11.00 -13.23
CA GLU A 275 -0.98 12.35 -13.78
C GLU A 275 -1.87 13.30 -12.96
N ALA A 276 -3.13 12.92 -12.70
CA ALA A 276 -4.04 13.73 -11.90
C ALA A 276 -3.54 13.96 -10.46
N ALA A 277 -2.84 12.99 -9.86
CA ALA A 277 -2.23 13.14 -8.55
C ALA A 277 -1.04 14.11 -8.58
N MET A 278 -0.22 14.06 -9.62
CA MET A 278 0.90 14.98 -9.82
C MET A 278 0.44 16.40 -10.12
N GLN A 279 -0.63 16.57 -10.92
CA GLN A 279 -1.19 17.88 -11.23
C GLN A 279 -1.67 18.65 -9.99
N ARG A 280 -2.11 17.94 -8.94
CA ARG A 280 -2.52 18.55 -7.66
C ARG A 280 -1.35 19.11 -6.84
N ASN A 281 -0.11 18.81 -7.22
CA ASN A 281 1.12 19.18 -6.53
C ASN A 281 2.02 19.96 -7.50
N PRO A 282 1.82 21.29 -7.65
CA PRO A 282 2.55 22.13 -8.61
C PRO A 282 4.08 21.98 -8.52
N GLU A 283 4.61 21.79 -7.32
CA GLU A 283 6.03 21.60 -7.06
C GLU A 283 6.63 20.30 -7.62
N ARG A 284 5.78 19.40 -8.14
CA ARG A 284 6.19 18.14 -8.77
C ARG A 284 5.88 18.08 -10.25
N HIS A 285 5.33 19.12 -10.87
CA HIS A 285 4.96 19.11 -12.30
C HIS A 285 6.13 18.78 -13.22
N GLN A 286 7.34 19.24 -12.90
CA GLN A 286 8.56 18.96 -13.64
C GLN A 286 8.93 17.46 -13.70
N LYS A 287 8.32 16.62 -12.87
CA LYS A 287 8.55 15.17 -12.83
C LYS A 287 7.53 14.37 -13.66
N ILE A 288 6.47 15.01 -14.15
CA ILE A 288 5.40 14.33 -14.89
C ILE A 288 5.94 13.67 -16.16
N GLU A 289 6.87 14.32 -16.86
CA GLU A 289 7.49 13.76 -18.06
C GLU A 289 8.28 12.47 -17.76
N ASP A 290 9.07 12.46 -16.68
CA ASP A 290 9.81 11.26 -16.25
C ASP A 290 8.86 10.11 -15.95
N ILE A 291 7.79 10.36 -15.20
CA ILE A 291 6.76 9.35 -14.91
C ILE A 291 6.13 8.85 -16.21
N CYS A 292 5.76 9.75 -17.12
CA CYS A 292 5.11 9.37 -18.37
C CYS A 292 6.01 8.58 -19.31
N LYS A 293 7.25 9.04 -19.53
CA LYS A 293 8.15 8.50 -20.56
C LYS A 293 9.08 7.41 -20.02
N LYS A 294 9.54 7.51 -18.77
CA LYS A 294 10.56 6.63 -18.20
C LYS A 294 10.00 5.54 -17.29
N MET A 295 8.79 5.68 -16.74
CA MET A 295 8.24 4.70 -15.80
C MET A 295 7.24 3.74 -16.45
N CYS A 296 6.32 4.26 -17.27
CA CYS A 296 5.17 3.48 -17.72
C CYS A 296 5.47 2.32 -18.70
N ILE A 297 6.57 2.34 -19.47
CA ILE A 297 6.95 1.15 -20.24
C ILE A 297 7.74 0.18 -19.34
N PRO A 298 8.79 0.66 -18.63
CA PRO A 298 9.61 -0.24 -17.82
C PRO A 298 8.85 -1.00 -16.74
N PHE A 299 7.77 -0.46 -16.17
CA PHE A 299 7.03 -1.19 -15.14
C PHE A 299 6.13 -2.34 -15.65
N TYR A 300 5.71 -2.33 -16.92
CA TYR A 300 4.86 -3.38 -17.50
C TYR A 300 5.70 -4.47 -18.16
N GLU A 301 6.80 -4.11 -18.82
CA GLU A 301 7.58 -5.02 -19.64
C GLU A 301 7.95 -6.34 -18.93
N PRO A 302 8.45 -6.33 -17.68
CA PRO A 302 8.77 -7.58 -16.99
C PRO A 302 7.55 -8.45 -16.65
N ALA A 303 6.37 -7.85 -16.47
CA ALA A 303 5.12 -8.57 -16.27
C ALA A 303 4.57 -9.11 -17.60
N LEU A 304 4.69 -8.34 -18.68
CA LEU A 304 4.31 -8.74 -20.04
C LEU A 304 5.14 -9.92 -20.53
N LYS A 305 6.48 -9.85 -20.41
CA LYS A 305 7.35 -10.96 -20.83
C LYS A 305 7.12 -12.24 -20.02
N LYS A 306 6.66 -12.12 -18.78
CA LYS A 306 6.23 -13.27 -17.97
C LYS A 306 4.82 -13.77 -18.34
N PHE A 307 3.96 -12.87 -18.82
CA PHE A 307 2.61 -13.21 -19.27
C PHE A 307 2.68 -13.97 -20.59
N ASN A 308 3.39 -13.42 -21.58
CA ASN A 308 3.72 -14.06 -22.85
C ASN A 308 5.00 -13.39 -23.41
N PRO A 309 6.11 -14.13 -23.61
CA PRO A 309 7.38 -13.55 -24.04
C PRO A 309 7.34 -12.91 -25.43
N ASN A 310 6.39 -13.32 -26.28
CA ASN A 310 6.24 -12.85 -27.66
C ASN A 310 5.39 -11.56 -27.75
N ILE A 311 4.83 -11.08 -26.64
CA ILE A 311 4.14 -9.79 -26.62
C ILE A 311 5.19 -8.67 -26.58
N ASN A 312 5.02 -7.72 -27.48
CA ASN A 312 5.74 -6.45 -27.46
C ASN A 312 4.79 -5.32 -27.07
N LEU A 313 5.31 -4.31 -26.36
CA LEU A 313 4.60 -3.10 -25.98
C LEU A 313 5.34 -1.89 -26.54
N GLU A 314 4.61 -1.05 -27.27
CA GLU A 314 5.04 0.29 -27.65
C GLU A 314 4.09 1.34 -27.05
N ARG A 315 4.63 2.49 -26.65
CA ARG A 315 3.83 3.68 -26.34
C ARG A 315 4.17 4.83 -27.26
N LYS A 316 3.13 5.42 -27.88
CA LYS A 316 3.27 6.53 -28.83
C LYS A 316 2.80 7.88 -28.29
N ASN A 317 1.86 7.87 -27.36
CA ASN A 317 1.25 9.08 -26.80
C ASN A 317 1.30 9.09 -25.27
N PHE A 318 1.35 10.28 -24.69
CA PHE A 318 1.59 10.55 -23.27
C PHE A 318 0.75 11.75 -22.79
N LEU A 319 -0.35 11.49 -22.07
CA LEU A 319 -1.21 12.51 -21.47
C LEU A 319 -0.41 13.58 -20.71
N GLY A 320 0.52 13.15 -19.85
CA GLY A 320 1.29 14.08 -19.01
C GLY A 320 2.28 14.97 -19.76
N THR A 321 2.43 14.80 -21.09
CA THR A 321 3.24 15.70 -21.92
C THR A 321 2.40 16.43 -22.98
N GLY A 322 1.07 16.48 -22.80
CA GLY A 322 0.17 17.29 -23.61
C GLY A 322 -0.58 16.54 -24.73
N ASP A 323 -0.39 15.23 -24.88
CA ASP A 323 -1.23 14.45 -25.80
C ASP A 323 -2.65 14.27 -25.24
N GLU A 324 -3.62 13.98 -26.11
CA GLU A 324 -5.01 13.74 -25.70
C GLU A 324 -5.23 12.41 -24.97
N TYR A 325 -4.30 11.45 -25.10
CA TYR A 325 -4.36 10.14 -24.46
C TYR A 325 -2.97 9.51 -24.30
N CYS A 326 -2.85 8.52 -23.42
CA CYS A 326 -1.70 7.61 -23.42
C CYS A 326 -2.02 6.40 -24.32
N GLY A 327 -1.28 6.23 -25.40
CA GLY A 327 -1.49 5.13 -26.35
C GLY A 327 -0.61 3.94 -26.01
N PHE A 328 -1.22 2.78 -25.77
CA PHE A 328 -0.55 1.49 -25.55
C PHE A 328 -0.85 0.57 -26.72
N TYR A 329 0.20 0.15 -27.42
CA TYR A 329 0.14 -0.70 -28.62
C TYR A 329 0.82 -2.02 -28.30
N PHE A 330 0.07 -3.11 -28.37
CA PHE A 330 0.55 -4.45 -28.12
C PHE A 330 0.53 -5.25 -29.41
N THR A 331 1.65 -5.89 -29.73
CA THR A 331 1.76 -6.82 -30.87
C THR A 331 2.21 -8.19 -30.39
N LEU A 332 1.84 -9.22 -31.14
CA LEU A 332 2.28 -10.60 -30.92
C LEU A 332 3.08 -11.06 -32.14
N ASP A 333 4.35 -11.37 -31.92
CA ASP A 333 5.28 -11.83 -32.97
C ASP A 333 4.99 -13.27 -33.42
#